data_AF-A0A973BW57-F1
#
_entry.id   AF-A0A973BW57-F1
#
_cell.length_a   1.000
_cell.length_b   1.000
_cell.length_c   1.000
_cell.angle_alpha   90.00
_cell.angle_beta   90.00
_cell.angle_gamma   90.00
#
_symmetry.space_group_name_H-M   'P 1'
#
loop_
_entity.id
_entity.type
_entity.pdbx_description
1 polymer ?
#
loop_
_entity_poly.entity_id
_entity_poly.type
_entity_poly.pdbx_seq_one_letter_code
_entity_poly.pdbx_strand_id
1 'polypeptide(L)'
;RSVYSTLAYQGYGRGLDIDAVRRINEWATDGLWPDVVVYLDAPDEVIAERMRRRELDRFEAAGDQFHERVTAGYRTMAAADPERWVIVPAIGSIDTVADVIRRALDARAR
;
A
#
# COMPACT_ATOMS: atom_id res chain seq x y z
N ARG A 1 1.35 5.69 -6.00
CA ARG A 1 0.74 4.37 -6.30
C ARG A 1 1.50 3.80 -7.50
N SER A 2 1.80 2.50 -7.51
CA SER A 2 2.57 1.80 -8.56
C SER A 2 1.98 0.41 -8.80
N VAL A 3 2.71 -0.51 -9.46
CA VAL A 3 2.30 -1.90 -9.69
C VAL A 3 1.80 -2.60 -8.42
N TYR A 4 2.42 -2.33 -7.27
CA TYR A 4 1.99 -2.90 -5.99
C TYR A 4 0.57 -2.48 -5.58
N SER A 5 0.11 -1.29 -5.99
CA SER A 5 -1.29 -0.89 -5.80
C SER A 5 -2.23 -1.72 -6.68
N THR A 6 -1.85 -2.04 -7.91
CA THR A 6 -2.65 -2.93 -8.77
C THR A 6 -2.75 -4.33 -8.17
N LEU A 7 -1.63 -4.88 -7.68
CA LEU A 7 -1.62 -6.17 -7.00
C LEU A 7 -2.51 -6.19 -5.75
N ALA A 8 -2.39 -5.16 -4.90
CA ALA A 8 -3.19 -5.05 -3.68
C ALA A 8 -4.69 -4.94 -3.99
N TYR A 9 -5.09 -4.05 -4.89
CA TYR A 9 -6.50 -3.79 -5.15
C TYR A 9 -7.15 -4.86 -6.03
N GLN A 10 -6.48 -5.29 -7.10
CA GLN A 10 -7.07 -6.21 -8.08
C GLN A 10 -6.83 -7.66 -7.70
N GLY A 11 -5.61 -8.02 -7.30
CA GLY A 11 -5.28 -9.36 -6.84
C GLY A 11 -5.93 -9.67 -5.49
N TYR A 12 -5.43 -9.05 -4.43
CA TYR A 12 -5.95 -9.33 -3.08
C TYR A 12 -7.37 -8.80 -2.86
N GLY A 13 -7.62 -7.53 -3.19
CA GLY A 13 -8.91 -6.88 -2.96
C GLY A 13 -10.06 -7.52 -3.75
N ARG A 14 -9.89 -7.72 -5.06
CA ARG A 14 -10.93 -8.29 -5.94
C ARG A 14 -10.82 -9.80 -6.18
N GLY A 15 -9.81 -10.46 -5.63
CA GLY A 15 -9.63 -11.91 -5.78
C GLY A 15 -9.20 -12.35 -7.18
N LEU A 16 -8.58 -11.47 -7.98
CA LEU A 16 -7.97 -11.89 -9.23
C LEU A 16 -6.71 -12.72 -8.94
N ASP A 17 -6.37 -13.62 -9.87
CA ASP A 17 -5.12 -14.37 -9.83
C ASP A 17 -3.92 -13.41 -9.75
N ILE A 18 -3.16 -13.50 -8.65
CA ILE A 18 -2.08 -12.56 -8.34
C ILE A 18 -0.93 -12.66 -9.34
N ASP A 19 -0.65 -13.85 -9.86
CA ASP A 19 0.41 -14.09 -10.83
C ASP A 19 0.01 -13.57 -12.20
N ALA A 20 -1.27 -13.71 -12.56
CA ALA A 20 -1.80 -13.08 -13.77
C ALA A 20 -1.72 -11.54 -13.71
N VAL A 21 -2.13 -10.94 -12.60
CA VAL A 21 -2.03 -9.48 -12.40
C VAL A 21 -0.57 -9.03 -12.45
N ARG A 22 0.34 -9.77 -11.81
CA ARG A 22 1.79 -9.51 -11.86
C ARG A 22 2.32 -9.52 -13.29
N ARG A 23 2.07 -10.59 -14.05
CA ARG A 23 2.55 -10.72 -15.45
C ARG A 23 2.08 -9.58 -16.34
N ILE A 24 0.81 -9.16 -16.19
CA ILE A 24 0.26 -8.04 -16.97
C ILE A 24 0.99 -6.73 -16.64
N ASN A 25 1.26 -6.48 -15.35
CA ASN A 25 1.97 -5.27 -14.96
C ASN A 25 3.45 -5.32 -15.39
N GLU A 26 4.12 -6.46 -15.26
CA GLU A 26 5.51 -6.63 -15.74
C GLU A 26 5.64 -6.34 -17.22
N TRP A 27 4.72 -6.86 -18.04
CA TRP A 27 4.67 -6.53 -19.45
C TRP A 27 4.38 -5.04 -19.71
N ALA A 28 3.39 -4.47 -19.01
CA ALA A 28 2.98 -3.08 -19.21
C ALA A 28 4.04 -2.06 -18.78
N THR A 29 4.91 -2.41 -17.83
CA THR A 29 5.97 -1.53 -17.32
C THR A 29 7.36 -1.87 -17.86
N ASP A 30 7.46 -2.80 -18.82
CA ASP A 30 8.75 -3.32 -19.32
C ASP A 30 9.68 -3.78 -18.19
N GLY A 31 9.10 -4.48 -17.21
CA GLY A 31 9.80 -4.96 -16.03
C GLY A 31 10.20 -3.87 -15.02
N LEU A 32 9.75 -2.62 -15.18
CA LEU A 32 10.05 -1.56 -14.22
C LEU A 32 9.29 -1.77 -12.90
N TRP A 33 10.06 -1.93 -11.83
CA TRP A 33 9.58 -2.04 -10.44
C TRP A 33 10.21 -0.95 -9.56
N PRO A 34 9.50 -0.48 -8.53
CA PRO A 34 10.08 0.46 -7.58
C PRO A 34 11.23 -0.18 -6.79
N ASP A 35 12.36 0.53 -6.67
CA ASP A 35 13.48 0.12 -5.81
C ASP A 35 13.13 0.20 -4.33
N VAL A 36 12.26 1.16 -3.97
CA VAL A 36 11.78 1.38 -2.60
C VAL A 36 10.27 1.60 -2.62
N VAL A 37 9.56 0.99 -1.67
CA VAL A 37 8.12 1.14 -1.50
C VAL A 37 7.82 1.62 -0.08
N VAL A 38 7.25 2.81 0.06
CA VAL A 38 6.75 3.30 1.35
C VAL A 38 5.28 2.91 1.50
N TYR A 39 4.99 2.06 2.48
CA TYR A 39 3.64 1.66 2.84
C TYR A 39 3.21 2.37 4.11
N LEU A 40 2.17 3.20 3.99
CA LEU A 40 1.56 3.92 5.11
C LEU A 40 0.50 3.01 5.75
N ASP A 41 0.88 2.30 6.81
CA ASP A 41 -0.01 1.38 7.53
C ASP A 41 -0.82 2.16 8.58
N ALA A 42 -2.11 2.33 8.33
CA ALA A 42 -3.03 3.00 9.24
C ALA A 42 -3.93 1.96 9.92
N PRO A 43 -4.16 2.05 11.25
CA PRO A 43 -5.21 1.29 11.91
C PRO A 43 -6.59 1.58 11.28
N ASP A 44 -7.48 0.59 11.29
CA ASP A 44 -8.81 0.70 10.67
C ASP A 44 -9.62 1.85 11.27
N GLU A 45 -9.45 2.14 12.57
CA GLU A 45 -10.12 3.27 13.23
C GLU A 45 -9.64 4.62 12.70
N VAL A 46 -8.34 4.74 12.40
CA VAL A 46 -7.75 5.95 11.81
C VAL A 46 -8.20 6.12 10.37
N ILE A 47 -8.31 5.02 9.61
CA ILE A 47 -8.85 5.03 8.24
C ILE A 47 -10.31 5.50 8.29
N ALA A 48 -11.15 4.87 9.13
CA ALA A 48 -12.56 5.19 9.25
C ALA A 48 -12.81 6.66 9.63
N GLU A 49 -12.06 7.23 10.58
CA GLU A 49 -12.18 8.65 10.95
C GLU A 49 -11.81 9.57 9.78
N ARG A 50 -10.76 9.24 9.03
CA ARG A 50 -10.34 10.04 7.85
C ARG A 50 -11.36 9.95 6.71
N MET A 51 -11.97 8.78 6.50
CA MET A 51 -12.98 8.55 5.48
C MET A 51 -14.26 9.33 5.76
N ARG A 52 -14.69 9.47 7.02
CA ARG A 52 -15.86 10.29 7.41
C ARG A 52 -15.72 11.77 7.06
N ARG A 53 -14.48 12.26 6.89
CA ARG A 53 -14.16 13.66 6.60
C ARG A 53 -13.99 13.96 5.11
N ARG A 54 -14.22 12.98 4.23
CA ARG A 54 -14.02 13.09 2.76
C ARG A 54 -15.23 12.57 1.99
N GLU A 55 -15.42 13.08 0.78
CA GLU A 55 -16.28 12.41 -0.21
C GLU A 55 -15.56 11.15 -0.70
N LEU A 56 -16.24 10.00 -0.58
CA LEU A 56 -15.65 8.70 -0.87
C LEU A 56 -15.64 8.44 -2.38
N ASP A 57 -14.51 7.96 -2.89
CA ASP A 57 -14.42 7.45 -4.26
C ASP A 57 -15.02 6.03 -4.40
N ARG A 58 -15.16 5.55 -5.64
CA ARG A 58 -15.76 4.24 -5.95
C ARG A 58 -14.99 3.06 -5.32
N PHE A 59 -13.69 3.21 -5.03
CA PHE A 59 -12.90 2.17 -4.36
C PHE A 59 -13.12 2.18 -2.85
N GLU A 60 -13.30 3.37 -2.27
CA GLU A 60 -13.62 3.54 -0.86
C GLU A 60 -15.01 2.97 -0.52
N ALA A 61 -15.94 2.97 -1.49
CA ALA A 61 -17.27 2.38 -1.39
C ALA A 61 -17.33 0.83 -1.53
N ALA A 62 -16.20 0.13 -1.73
CA ALA A 62 -16.19 -1.31 -2.01
C ALA A 62 -16.43 -2.22 -0.77
N GLY A 63 -16.64 -1.63 0.42
CA GLY A 63 -16.99 -2.33 1.66
C GLY A 63 -15.78 -2.78 2.50
N ASP A 64 -15.98 -2.98 3.80
CA ASP A 64 -14.91 -3.22 4.78
C ASP A 64 -14.04 -4.45 4.44
N GLN A 65 -14.65 -5.56 4.03
CA GLN A 65 -13.92 -6.77 3.63
C GLN A 65 -12.99 -6.56 2.43
N PHE A 66 -13.33 -5.64 1.52
CA PHE A 66 -12.43 -5.30 0.41
C PHE A 66 -11.17 -4.62 0.93
N HIS A 67 -11.34 -3.62 1.83
CA HIS A 67 -10.22 -2.89 2.42
C HIS A 67 -9.36 -3.78 3.31
N GLU A 68 -9.95 -4.68 4.10
CA GLU A 68 -9.24 -5.70 4.87
C GLU A 68 -8.33 -6.56 3.98
N ARG A 69 -8.84 -7.05 2.84
CA ARG A 69 -8.04 -7.82 1.88
C ARG A 69 -6.94 -6.98 1.24
N VAL A 70 -7.19 -5.73 0.91
CA VAL A 70 -6.17 -4.81 0.37
C VAL A 70 -5.04 -4.60 1.38
N THR A 71 -5.38 -4.32 2.64
CA THR A 71 -4.43 -4.14 3.75
C THR A 71 -3.62 -5.42 3.98
N ALA A 72 -4.28 -6.58 4.03
CA ALA A 72 -3.61 -7.88 4.15
C ALA A 72 -2.67 -8.15 2.96
N GLY A 73 -3.06 -7.75 1.74
CA GLY A 73 -2.23 -7.85 0.55
C GLY A 73 -0.95 -7.02 0.63
N TYR A 74 -1.06 -5.75 1.07
CA TYR A 74 0.12 -4.91 1.29
C TYR A 74 1.05 -5.50 2.35
N ARG A 75 0.52 -5.94 3.49
CA ARG A 75 1.32 -6.56 4.56
C ARG A 75 2.00 -7.86 4.08
N THR A 76 1.31 -8.67 3.30
CA THR A 76 1.88 -9.90 2.69
C THR A 76 3.03 -9.57 1.76
N MET A 77 2.86 -8.61 0.85
CA MET A 77 3.92 -8.22 -0.10
C MET A 77 5.12 -7.58 0.62
N ALA A 78 4.86 -6.78 1.66
CA ALA A 78 5.92 -6.16 2.45
C ALA A 78 6.72 -7.18 3.27
N ALA A 79 6.05 -8.20 3.82
CA ALA A 79 6.71 -9.29 4.54
C ALA A 79 7.56 -10.19 3.63
N ALA A 80 7.19 -10.32 2.35
CA ALA A 80 7.91 -11.12 1.36
C ALA A 80 9.20 -10.45 0.84
N ASP A 81 9.34 -9.13 0.97
CA ASP A 81 10.49 -8.37 0.48
C ASP A 81 10.85 -7.22 1.45
N PRO A 82 11.33 -7.53 2.66
CA PRO A 82 11.52 -6.52 3.71
C PRO A 82 12.59 -5.46 3.36
N GLU A 83 13.51 -5.77 2.44
CA GLU A 83 14.54 -4.82 2.00
C GLU A 83 13.92 -3.68 1.18
N ARG A 84 13.02 -4.00 0.24
CA ARG A 84 12.32 -3.03 -0.61
C ARG A 84 11.27 -2.20 0.13
N TRP A 85 10.67 -2.73 1.19
CA TRP A 85 9.50 -2.10 1.82
C TRP A 85 9.84 -1.31 3.09
N VAL A 86 9.34 -0.08 3.14
CA VAL A 86 9.35 0.79 4.31
C VAL A 86 7.94 0.86 4.87
N ILE A 87 7.67 0.14 5.95
CA ILE A 87 6.39 0.21 6.63
C ILE A 87 6.42 1.38 7.61
N VAL A 88 5.53 2.33 7.42
CA VAL A 88 5.41 3.53 8.26
C VAL A 88 4.04 3.56 8.92
N PRO A 89 3.97 3.56 10.26
CA PRO A 89 2.72 3.78 10.97
C PRO A 89 2.15 5.15 10.61
N ALA A 90 0.95 5.18 10.03
CA ALA A 90 0.31 6.40 9.55
C ALA A 90 -0.53 7.10 10.65
N ILE A 91 0.01 7.15 11.87
CA ILE A 91 -0.62 7.65 13.09
C ILE A 91 -0.05 9.03 13.43
N GLY A 92 -0.90 9.94 13.92
CA GLY A 92 -0.50 11.29 14.31
C GLY A 92 -0.68 12.34 13.22
N SER A 93 0.09 13.43 13.31
CA SER A 93 0.04 14.54 12.35
C SER A 93 0.78 14.19 11.05
N ILE A 94 0.53 14.96 10.00
CA ILE A 94 1.25 14.86 8.72
C ILE A 94 2.76 15.03 8.95
N ASP A 95 3.16 16.01 9.77
CA ASP A 95 4.58 16.28 10.05
C ASP A 95 5.25 15.09 10.74
N THR A 96 4.58 14.47 11.72
CA THR A 96 5.09 13.26 12.39
C THR A 96 5.32 12.13 11.40
N VAL A 97 4.33 11.83 10.55
CA VAL A 97 4.44 10.76 9.55
C VAL A 97 5.55 11.09 8.53
N ALA A 98 5.63 12.34 8.07
CA ALA A 98 6.65 12.79 7.13
C ALA A 98 8.08 12.63 7.70
N ASP A 99 8.28 12.98 8.97
CA ASP A 99 9.58 12.81 9.63
C ASP A 99 9.97 11.34 9.80
N VAL A 100 9.01 10.46 10.08
CA VAL A 100 9.27 9.01 10.13
C VAL A 100 9.71 8.49 8.76
N ILE A 101 9.01 8.89 7.69
CA ILE A 101 9.39 8.51 6.31
C ILE A 101 10.81 8.99 6.01
N ARG A 102 11.12 10.27 6.28
CA ARG A 102 12.44 10.84 5.99
C ARG A 102 13.54 10.07 6.70
N ARG A 103 13.41 9.84 8.01
CA ARG A 103 14.40 9.09 8.79
C ARG A 103 14.59 7.65 8.28
N ALA A 104 13.51 6.99 7.89
CA ALA A 104 13.57 5.62 7.38
C ALA A 104 14.25 5.51 6.01
N LEU A 105 14.11 6.52 5.14
CA LEU A 105 14.80 6.59 3.87
C LEU A 105 16.27 7.00 4.03
N ASP A 106 16.57 7.96 4.90
CA ASP A 106 17.95 8.39 5.20
C ASP A 106 18.79 7.24 5.78
N ALA A 107 18.18 6.34 6.56
CA ALA A 107 18.85 5.16 7.10
C ALA A 107 19.20 4.11 6.03
N ARG A 108 18.48 4.10 4.90
CA ARG A 108 18.74 3.20 3.76
C ARG A 108 19.75 3.74 2.77
N ALA A 109 19.89 5.06 2.71
CA ALA A 109 20.84 5.72 1.80
C ALA A 109 22.28 5.72 2.33
N ARG A 110 22.52 5.22 3.54
CA ARG A 110 23.83 5.06 4.19
C ARG A 110 24.31 3.63 4.06
#